data_AF-A0A6N8ZEC3-F1
#
_entry.id   AF-A0A6N8ZEC3-F1
#
_cell.length_a   1.000
_cell.length_b   1.000
_cell.length_c   1.000
_cell.angle_alpha   90.00
_cell.angle_beta   90.00
_cell.angle_gamma   90.00
#
_symmetry.space_group_name_H-M   'P 1'
#
loop_
_entity.id
_entity.type
_entity.pdbx_description
1 polymer ?
#
loop_
_entity_poly.entity_id
_entity_poly.type
_entity_poly.pdbx_seq_one_letter_code
_entity_poly.pdbx_strand_id
1 'polypeptide(L)'
;MANYLIMAAMKGRFMSEQGNLYDNFQMLGYVEGASPFDAVAAFFDQPKFPIVWADVEYMWAERLADDPSTGHHGEYERVYIASLRERWEGSSRN
;
A
#
# COMPACT_ATOMS: atom_id res chain seq x y z
N MET A 1 9.21 -16.49 -5.44
CA MET A 1 8.44 -15.45 -4.73
C MET A 1 9.42 -14.54 -4.05
N ALA A 2 9.11 -13.25 -3.96
CA ALA A 2 9.94 -12.26 -3.28
C ALA A 2 9.21 -11.72 -2.05
N ASN A 3 9.98 -11.26 -1.06
CA ASN A 3 9.45 -10.56 0.10
C ASN A 3 9.20 -9.09 -0.25
N TYR A 4 8.04 -8.59 0.15
CA TYR A 4 7.64 -7.21 -0.03
C TYR A 4 7.29 -6.56 1.29
N LEU A 5 7.69 -5.31 1.46
CA LEU A 5 7.22 -4.40 2.48
C LEU A 5 5.96 -3.69 1.96
N ILE A 6 4.84 -3.90 2.64
CA ILE A 6 3.58 -3.27 2.31
C ILE A 6 3.49 -1.91 3.00
N MET A 7 3.22 -0.88 2.19
CA MET A 7 3.12 0.50 2.60
C MET A 7 1.76 1.07 2.21
N ALA A 8 1.25 2.01 3.01
CA ALA A 8 0.01 2.73 2.74
C ALA A 8 0.24 4.24 2.84
N ALA A 9 -0.25 4.97 1.86
CA ALA A 9 -0.40 6.42 1.93
C ALA A 9 -1.74 6.72 2.57
N MET A 10 -1.70 7.39 3.72
CA MET A 10 -2.87 7.81 4.47
C MET A 10 -3.37 9.14 3.95
N LYS A 11 -4.69 9.35 3.97
CA LYS A 11 -5.28 10.64 3.62
C LYS A 11 -4.82 11.72 4.59
N GLY A 12 -4.63 12.92 4.05
CA GLY A 12 -4.11 14.06 4.80
C GLY A 12 -2.59 14.18 4.70
N ARG A 13 -2.04 15.23 5.32
CA ARG A 13 -0.61 15.52 5.28
C ARG A 13 -0.11 15.84 6.69
N PHE A 14 1.12 15.47 6.97
CA PHE A 14 1.84 15.99 8.13
C PHE A 14 2.37 17.38 7.82
N MET A 15 2.25 18.29 8.78
CA MET A 15 2.87 19.61 8.71
C MET A 15 4.00 19.65 9.72
N SER A 16 5.22 19.96 9.28
CA SER A 16 6.30 20.22 10.24
C SER A 16 6.10 21.55 10.95
N GLU A 17 6.83 21.75 12.04
CA GLU A 17 6.85 23.02 12.77
C GLU A 17 7.31 24.21 11.91
N GLN A 18 8.04 23.93 10.82
CA GLN A 18 8.51 24.92 9.85
C GLN A 18 7.49 25.17 8.71
N GLY A 19 6.35 24.48 8.71
CA GLY A 19 5.28 24.63 7.72
C GLY A 19 5.43 23.77 6.47
N ASN A 20 6.42 22.89 6.40
CA ASN A 20 6.56 21.97 5.26
C ASN A 20 5.51 20.86 5.37
N LEU A 21 4.89 20.52 4.23
CA LEU A 21 3.93 19.43 4.14
C LEU A 21 4.64 18.14 3.71
N TYR A 22 4.29 17.05 4.37
CA TYR A 22 4.79 15.71 4.09
C TYR A 22 3.62 14.74 3.92
N ASP A 23 3.79 13.80 3.01
CA ASP A 23 2.85 12.71 2.86
C ASP A 23 2.91 11.81 4.10
N ASN A 24 1.73 11.34 4.51
CA ASN A 24 1.60 10.45 5.67
C ASN A 24 1.64 9.00 5.18
N PHE A 25 2.72 8.29 5.52
CA PHE A 25 2.89 6.90 5.14
C PHE A 25 2.95 5.98 6.35
N GLN A 26 2.34 4.80 6.23
CA GLN A 26 2.38 3.77 7.26
C GLN A 26 2.91 2.46 6.68
N MET A 27 3.88 1.85 7.38
CA MET A 27 4.28 0.46 7.16
C MET A 27 3.23 -0.47 7.72
N LEU A 28 2.72 -1.39 6.90
CA LEU A 28 1.67 -2.32 7.28
C LEU A 28 2.21 -3.74 7.56
N GLY A 29 3.33 -4.11 6.95
CA GLY A 29 4.02 -5.37 7.25
C GLY A 29 4.66 -6.00 6.04
N TYR A 30 4.99 -7.29 6.17
CA TYR A 30 5.66 -8.06 5.14
C TYR A 30 4.74 -9.13 4.54
N VAL A 31 4.81 -9.26 3.21
CA VAL A 31 4.04 -10.23 2.42
C VAL A 31 4.91 -10.79 1.30
N GLU A 32 4.79 -12.10 1.05
CA GLU A 32 5.39 -12.75 -0.11
C GLU A 32 4.48 -12.62 -1.34
N GLY A 33 5.06 -12.31 -2.49
CA GLY A 33 4.31 -12.15 -3.74
C GLY A 33 5.12 -12.54 -4.98
N ALA A 34 4.42 -12.70 -6.09
CA ALA A 34 5.03 -12.83 -7.42
C ALA A 34 5.33 -11.45 -8.03
N SER A 35 4.54 -10.43 -7.69
CA SER A 35 4.71 -9.03 -8.08
C SER A 35 4.33 -8.08 -6.92
N PRO A 36 4.70 -6.78 -6.99
CA PRO A 36 4.24 -5.78 -6.02
C PRO A 36 2.71 -5.73 -5.91
N PHE A 37 2.00 -5.78 -7.04
CA PHE A 37 0.54 -5.78 -7.07
C PHE A 37 -0.04 -7.00 -6.34
N ASP A 38 0.49 -8.21 -6.63
CA ASP A 38 0.01 -9.43 -5.98
C ASP A 38 0.22 -9.39 -4.47
N ALA A 39 1.33 -8.78 -4.00
CA ALA A 39 1.61 -8.62 -2.57
C ALA A 39 0.62 -7.65 -1.90
N VAL A 40 0.28 -6.53 -2.55
CA VAL A 40 -0.74 -5.60 -2.05
C VAL A 40 -2.12 -6.25 -2.05
N ALA A 41 -2.50 -6.95 -3.13
CA ALA A 41 -3.78 -7.64 -3.23
C ALA A 41 -3.92 -8.71 -2.14
N ALA A 42 -2.89 -9.54 -1.95
CA ALA A 42 -2.88 -10.55 -0.89
C ALA A 42 -3.02 -9.94 0.51
N PHE A 43 -2.37 -8.80 0.77
CA PHE A 43 -2.54 -8.09 2.04
C PHE A 43 -3.96 -7.53 2.21
N PHE A 44 -4.51 -6.92 1.15
CA PHE A 44 -5.82 -6.29 1.17
C PHE A 44 -6.95 -7.32 1.41
N ASP A 45 -6.85 -8.49 0.77
CA ASP A 45 -7.83 -9.56 0.90
C ASP A 45 -7.81 -10.21 2.30
N GLN A 46 -6.65 -10.24 2.96
CA GLN A 46 -6.47 -10.83 4.30
C GLN A 46 -5.60 -9.94 5.20
N PRO A 47 -6.15 -8.80 5.67
CA PRO A 47 -5.38 -7.87 6.48
C PRO A 47 -5.10 -8.49 7.86
N LYS A 48 -3.86 -8.35 8.35
CA LYS A 48 -3.43 -8.92 9.64
C LYS A 48 -4.02 -8.20 10.86
N PHE A 49 -4.67 -7.06 10.64
CA PHE A 49 -5.29 -6.22 11.66
C PHE A 49 -6.46 -5.44 11.05
N PRO A 50 -7.42 -4.96 11.85
CA PRO A 50 -8.51 -4.13 11.35
C PRO A 50 -7.97 -2.83 10.76
N ILE A 51 -8.33 -2.52 9.51
CA ILE A 51 -7.92 -1.29 8.81
C ILE A 51 -9.17 -0.50 8.41
N VAL A 52 -9.18 0.78 8.72
CA VAL A 52 -10.19 1.72 8.21
C VAL A 52 -9.75 2.17 6.82
N TRP A 53 -10.15 1.42 5.80
CA TRP A 53 -9.74 1.68 4.41
C TRP A 53 -10.15 3.07 3.88
N ALA A 54 -11.14 3.71 4.51
CA ALA A 54 -11.52 5.07 4.18
C ALA A 54 -10.42 6.11 4.45
N ASP A 55 -9.46 5.80 5.32
CA ASP A 55 -8.34 6.66 5.68
C ASP A 55 -7.10 6.42 4.80
N VAL A 56 -7.14 5.42 3.93
CA VAL A 56 -6.03 5.06 3.02
C VAL A 56 -6.34 5.60 1.62
N GLU A 57 -5.37 6.28 1.00
CA GLU A 57 -5.46 6.80 -0.36
C GLU A 57 -5.02 5.75 -1.38
N TYR A 58 -3.80 5.22 -1.22
CA TYR A 58 -3.27 4.14 -2.03
C TYR A 58 -2.29 3.29 -1.22
N MET A 59 -2.06 2.06 -1.69
CA MET A 59 -1.06 1.15 -1.16
C MET A 59 -0.01 0.86 -2.22
N TRP A 60 1.18 0.46 -1.78
CA TRP A 60 2.21 -0.09 -2.67
C TRP A 60 3.06 -1.11 -1.91
N ALA A 61 3.87 -1.84 -2.66
CA ALA A 61 4.77 -2.86 -2.15
C ALA A 61 6.20 -2.58 -2.59
N GLU A 62 7.10 -2.40 -1.63
CA GLU A 62 8.53 -2.27 -1.87
C GLU A 62 9.18 -3.64 -1.81
N ARG A 63 9.88 -4.05 -2.87
CA ARG A 63 10.60 -5.32 -2.87
C ARG A 63 11.79 -5.26 -1.91
N LEU A 64 11.90 -6.25 -1.03
CA LEU A 64 13.07 -6.44 -0.19
C LEU A 64 14.07 -7.33 -0.93
N ALA A 65 15.04 -6.70 -1.56
CA ALA A 65 16.18 -7.36 -2.19
C ALA A 65 17.45 -6.56 -1.92
N ASP A 66 18.58 -7.25 -1.84
CA ASP A 66 19.90 -6.61 -1.74
C ASP A 66 20.38 -6.24 -3.16
N ASP A 67 19.69 -5.27 -3.76
CA ASP A 67 19.93 -4.79 -5.13
C ASP A 67 19.78 -3.25 -5.17
N PRO A 68 20.67 -2.52 -5.87
CA PRO A 68 20.56 -1.07 -6.07
C PRO A 68 19.24 -0.61 -6.70
N SER A 69 18.51 -1.50 -7.38
CA SER A 69 17.18 -1.28 -7.93
C SER A 69 16.05 -1.50 -6.91
N THR A 70 16.28 -1.22 -5.63
CA THR A 70 15.25 -1.26 -4.57
C THR A 70 15.12 0.11 -3.90
N GLY A 71 14.08 0.31 -3.09
CA GLY A 71 13.84 1.60 -2.43
C GLY A 71 13.28 2.65 -3.40
N HIS A 72 12.23 2.27 -4.13
CA HIS A 72 11.61 3.15 -5.12
C HIS A 72 10.67 4.19 -4.48
N HIS A 73 10.57 4.24 -3.15
CA HIS A 73 9.86 5.27 -2.40
C HIS A 73 8.42 5.56 -2.91
N GLY A 74 7.70 4.54 -3.37
CA GLY A 74 6.35 4.71 -3.94
C GLY A 74 6.29 5.16 -5.40
N GLU A 75 7.40 5.02 -6.14
CA GLU A 75 7.45 5.06 -7.61
C GLU A 75 6.95 3.75 -8.25
N TYR A 76 6.83 2.66 -7.48
CA TYR A 76 6.14 1.45 -7.93
C TYR A 76 4.65 1.72 -8.18
N GLU A 77 4.01 0.81 -8.92
CA GLU A 77 2.59 0.89 -9.27
C GLU A 77 1.72 1.12 -8.02
N ARG A 78 1.12 2.31 -7.94
CA ARG A 78 0.24 2.71 -6.84
C ARG A 78 -1.09 2.00 -7.01
N VAL A 79 -1.48 1.23 -5.99
CA VAL A 79 -2.75 0.53 -5.97
C VAL A 79 -3.75 1.39 -5.19
N TYR A 80 -4.60 2.10 -5.92
CA TYR A 80 -5.63 2.94 -5.32
C TYR A 80 -6.71 2.09 -4.65
N ILE A 81 -6.96 2.36 -3.37
CA ILE A 81 -7.92 1.58 -2.58
C ILE A 81 -9.34 1.72 -3.12
N ALA A 82 -9.69 2.89 -3.66
CA ALA A 82 -10.99 3.12 -4.31
C ALA A 82 -11.24 2.08 -5.41
N SER A 83 -10.26 1.83 -6.27
CA SER A 83 -10.36 0.87 -7.37
C SER A 83 -10.51 -0.58 -6.89
N LEU A 84 -9.82 -0.95 -5.81
CA LEU A 84 -9.97 -2.28 -5.19
C LEU A 84 -11.36 -2.47 -4.56
N ARG A 85 -11.89 -1.44 -3.91
CA ARG A 85 -13.22 -1.46 -3.31
C ARG A 85 -14.32 -1.59 -4.34
N GLU A 86 -14.26 -0.85 -5.45
CA GLU A 86 -15.22 -0.97 -6.54
C GLU A 86 -15.28 -2.40 -7.11
N ARG A 87 -14.12 -3.05 -7.27
CA ARG A 87 -14.05 -4.46 -7.69
C ARG A 87 -14.72 -5.40 -6.69
N TRP A 88 -14.51 -5.20 -5.39
CA TRP A 88 -15.10 -6.03 -4.33
C TRP A 88 -16.62 -5.82 -4.19
N GLU A 89 -17.07 -4.57 -4.21
CA GLU A 89 -18.49 -4.20 -4.15
C GLU A 89 -19.24 -4.62 -5.42
N GLY A 90 -18.58 -4.59 -6.58
CA GLY A 90 -19.11 -5.11 -7.85
C GLY A 90 -19.16 -6.65 -7.91
N SER A 91 -18.19 -7.34 -7.31
CA SER A 91 -18.16 -8.81 -7.26
C SER A 91 -19.17 -9.40 -6.27
N SER A 92 -19.57 -8.64 -5.24
CA SER A 92 -20.59 -9.03 -4.25
C SER A 92 -22.04 -8.87 -4.75
N ARG A 93 -22.22 -8.37 -5.98
CA ARG A 93 -23.53 -8.14 -6.62
C ARG A 93 -23.84 -9.14 -7.75
N ASN A 94 -22.99 -10.15 -7.95
CA ASN A 94 -23.22 -11.31 -8.83
C ASN A 94 -23.26 -12.59 -7.99
#